data_AF-B8MQD1-F1
#
_entry.id   AF-B8MQD1-F1
#
_cell.length_a   1.000
_cell.length_b   1.000
_cell.length_c   1.000
_cell.angle_alpha   90.00
_cell.angle_beta   90.00
_cell.angle_gamma   90.00
#
_symmetry.space_group_name_H-M   'P 1'
#
loop_
_entity.id
_entity.type
_entity.pdbx_description
1 polymer ?
#
loop_
_entity_poly.entity_id
_entity_poly.type
_entity_poly.pdbx_seq_one_letter_code
_entity_poly.pdbx_strand_id
1 'polypeptide(L)'
;MAPLSEGSFWTPTESMTGLGHAKDYDLGTGLETKTVQKSSPVLHDSYGVVVIGAGFTGVIAARELNQRHNLRVLLSEARDHIGGRTWTAKVLGEELEMGGT
;
A
#
# COMPACT_ATOMS: atom_id res chain seq x y z
N MET A 1 -4.14 16.55 3.83
CA MET A 1 -4.57 15.19 4.19
C MET A 1 -3.30 14.44 4.52
N ALA A 2 -3.12 14.00 5.76
CA ALA A 2 -1.90 13.29 6.17
C ALA A 2 -1.78 11.98 5.37
N PRO A 3 -0.58 11.54 4.95
CA PRO A 3 -0.43 10.23 4.34
C PRO A 3 -0.89 9.19 5.36
N LEU A 4 -1.83 8.33 4.97
CA LEU A 4 -2.26 7.21 5.81
C LEU A 4 -1.16 6.17 5.75
N SER A 5 -0.21 6.32 6.66
CA SER A 5 1.03 5.61 6.62
C SER A 5 0.98 4.45 7.62
N GLU A 6 0.77 3.23 7.13
CA GLU A 6 0.61 2.05 7.97
C GLU A 6 1.95 1.38 8.33
N GLY A 7 1.90 0.51 9.35
CA GLY A 7 3.07 -0.17 9.92
C GLY A 7 3.70 0.57 11.11
N SER A 8 4.31 -0.18 12.01
CA SER A 8 5.08 0.36 13.13
C SER A 8 6.27 -0.55 13.39
N PHE A 9 7.40 0.06 13.75
CA PHE A 9 8.63 -0.64 14.07
C PHE A 9 9.20 -0.11 15.39
N TRP A 10 9.79 -0.99 16.19
CA TRP A 10 10.34 -0.66 17.51
C TRP A 10 11.60 -1.46 17.79
N THR A 11 12.61 -0.83 18.40
CA THR A 11 13.82 -1.50 18.89
C THR A 11 14.19 -1.05 20.32
N PRO A 12 14.76 -1.93 21.17
CA PRO A 12 15.09 -1.59 22.57
C PRO A 12 16.13 -0.47 22.71
N THR A 13 17.11 -0.41 21.82
CA THR A 13 18.22 0.56 21.83
C THR A 13 17.78 2.00 21.55
N GLU A 14 16.54 2.19 21.13
CA GLU A 14 15.94 3.50 20.85
C GLU A 14 15.03 3.99 21.98
N SER A 15 14.89 3.21 23.06
CA SER A 15 14.27 3.70 24.30
C SER A 15 15.29 4.53 25.09
N MET A 16 15.25 5.86 24.88
CA MET A 16 15.76 6.91 25.80
C MET A 16 17.19 7.45 25.64
N THR A 17 17.93 7.23 24.56
CA THR A 17 19.09 8.10 24.22
C THR A 17 19.23 8.27 22.70
N GLY A 18 19.17 9.52 22.24
CA GLY A 18 19.31 9.88 20.83
C GLY A 18 20.72 9.66 20.28
N LEU A 19 21.10 8.40 20.02
CA LEU A 19 22.34 8.06 19.32
C LEU A 19 22.12 6.84 18.40
N GLY A 20 21.63 7.12 17.19
CA GLY A 20 21.73 6.24 16.01
C GLY A 20 20.41 5.70 15.44
N HIS A 21 19.92 6.34 14.37
CA HIS A 21 19.01 5.83 13.32
C HIS A 21 17.47 5.78 13.51
N ALA A 22 16.90 6.35 14.58
CA ALA A 22 15.45 6.65 14.62
C ALA A 22 15.02 7.87 13.76
N LYS A 23 15.95 8.56 13.09
CA LYS A 23 15.62 9.75 12.28
C LYS A 23 14.96 9.41 10.93
N ASP A 24 15.02 8.15 10.50
CA ASP A 24 14.55 7.73 9.18
C ASP A 24 13.09 7.23 9.18
N TYR A 25 12.50 7.00 10.36
CA TYR A 25 11.11 6.55 10.52
C TYR A 25 10.30 7.59 11.30
N ASP A 26 9.79 8.59 10.59
CA ASP A 26 8.80 9.51 11.16
C ASP A 26 7.51 8.75 11.47
N LEU A 27 7.04 8.87 12.72
CA LEU A 27 5.76 8.30 13.16
C LEU A 27 4.58 8.82 12.32
N GLY A 28 4.75 9.93 11.60
CA GLY A 28 3.79 10.49 10.66
C GLY A 28 3.88 9.97 9.21
N THR A 29 4.88 9.17 8.83
CA THR A 29 5.11 8.75 7.42
C THR A 29 5.10 7.25 7.16
N GLY A 30 4.93 6.41 8.19
CA GLY A 30 4.75 4.95 8.10
C GLY A 30 5.93 4.22 7.47
N LEU A 31 5.79 2.90 7.28
CA LEU A 31 6.91 2.08 6.82
C LEU A 31 7.03 2.09 5.29
N GLU A 32 8.27 2.17 4.78
CA GLU A 32 8.55 2.07 3.35
C GLU A 32 8.01 0.75 2.80
N THR A 33 7.31 0.80 1.66
CA THR A 33 6.87 -0.39 0.95
C THR A 33 7.06 -0.25 -0.56
N LYS A 34 7.42 -1.34 -1.21
CA LYS A 34 7.48 -1.44 -2.68
C LYS A 34 6.08 -1.52 -3.32
N THR A 35 5.03 -1.60 -2.50
CA THR A 35 3.65 -1.74 -2.97
C THR A 35 2.96 -0.39 -3.23
N VAL A 36 3.66 0.73 -3.07
CA VAL A 36 3.17 2.04 -3.57
C VAL A 36 3.12 2.02 -5.10
N GLN A 37 1.93 2.16 -5.67
CA GLN A 37 1.73 2.19 -7.12
C GLN A 37 1.19 3.55 -7.54
N LYS A 38 1.83 4.14 -8.56
CA LYS A 38 1.33 5.39 -9.16
C LYS A 38 0.01 5.10 -9.88
N SER A 39 -0.95 6.00 -9.71
CA SER A 39 -2.20 5.95 -10.47
C SER A 39 -1.92 6.10 -11.97
N SER A 40 -2.79 5.52 -12.79
CA SER A 40 -2.77 5.77 -14.23
C SER A 40 -2.91 7.28 -14.50
N PRO A 41 -2.10 7.85 -15.42
CA PRO A 41 -2.10 9.30 -15.67
C PRO A 41 -3.33 9.76 -16.45
N VAL A 42 -4.07 8.83 -17.07
CA VAL A 42 -5.24 9.10 -17.88
C VAL A 42 -6.45 8.47 -17.20
N LEU A 43 -7.44 9.32 -16.89
CA LEU A 43 -8.78 8.88 -16.53
C LEU A 43 -9.68 8.91 -17.75
N HIS A 44 -10.72 8.10 -17.72
CA HIS A 44 -11.76 8.10 -18.74
C HIS A 44 -13.02 8.78 -18.19
N ASP A 45 -13.80 9.41 -19.07
CA ASP A 45 -15.08 10.03 -18.70
C ASP A 45 -16.13 9.01 -18.23
N SER A 46 -15.93 7.72 -18.56
CA SER A 46 -16.81 6.64 -18.15
C SER A 46 -16.07 5.32 -17.92
N TYR A 47 -16.58 4.56 -16.95
CA TYR A 47 -16.16 3.20 -16.59
C TYR A 47 -17.39 2.29 -16.53
N GLY A 48 -17.24 1.04 -16.96
CA GLY A 48 -18.32 0.06 -16.88
C GLY A 48 -18.47 -0.51 -15.46
N VAL A 49 -17.37 -0.56 -14.70
CA VAL A 49 -17.35 -1.01 -13.30
C VAL A 49 -16.32 -0.21 -12.52
N VAL A 50 -16.63 0.06 -11.24
CA VAL A 50 -15.68 0.60 -10.26
C VAL A 50 -15.44 -0.46 -9.19
N VAL A 51 -14.18 -0.77 -8.92
CA VAL A 51 -13.74 -1.66 -7.84
C VAL A 51 -13.05 -0.80 -6.78
N ILE A 52 -13.51 -0.93 -5.53
CA ILE A 52 -12.98 -0.20 -4.38
C ILE A 52 -12.14 -1.17 -3.53
N GLY A 53 -10.87 -0.83 -3.34
CA GLY A 53 -9.86 -1.62 -2.68
C GLY A 53 -8.95 -2.38 -3.66
N ALA A 54 -7.66 -2.11 -3.64
CA ALA A 54 -6.59 -2.80 -4.37
C ALA A 54 -5.90 -3.89 -3.52
N GLY A 55 -6.67 -4.54 -2.64
CA GLY A 55 -6.27 -5.82 -2.03
C GLY A 55 -6.43 -6.99 -3.00
N PHE A 56 -6.08 -8.21 -2.55
CA PHE A 56 -6.10 -9.41 -3.38
C PHE A 56 -7.44 -9.64 -4.11
N THR A 57 -8.56 -9.52 -3.40
CA THR A 57 -9.90 -9.66 -4.00
C THR A 57 -10.16 -8.61 -5.08
N GLY A 58 -9.79 -7.35 -4.84
CA GLY A 58 -10.09 -6.25 -5.76
C GLY A 58 -9.24 -6.30 -7.04
N VAL A 59 -7.95 -6.59 -6.93
CA VAL A 59 -7.09 -6.74 -8.11
C VAL A 59 -7.50 -7.93 -8.98
N ILE A 60 -7.93 -9.03 -8.36
CA ILE A 60 -8.47 -10.18 -9.09
C ILE A 60 -9.81 -9.84 -9.76
N ALA A 61 -10.73 -9.19 -9.05
CA ALA A 61 -12.01 -8.78 -9.63
C ALA A 61 -11.80 -7.84 -10.82
N ALA A 62 -10.96 -6.80 -10.69
CA ALA A 62 -10.66 -5.87 -11.76
C ALA A 62 -10.02 -6.56 -12.97
N ARG A 63 -9.06 -7.45 -12.72
CA ARG A 63 -8.42 -8.26 -13.77
C ARG A 63 -9.44 -9.09 -14.53
N GLU A 64 -10.31 -9.82 -13.84
CA GLU A 64 -11.26 -10.74 -14.48
C GLU A 64 -12.35 -10.00 -15.25
N LEU A 65 -12.87 -8.89 -14.69
CA LEU A 65 -13.81 -8.01 -15.38
C LEU A 65 -13.22 -7.42 -16.66
N ASN A 66 -11.94 -7.03 -16.64
CA ASN A 66 -11.27 -6.53 -17.82
C ASN A 66 -10.98 -7.65 -18.83
N GLN A 67 -10.34 -8.74 -18.41
CA GLN A 67 -9.84 -9.78 -19.32
C GLN A 67 -10.94 -10.68 -19.88
N ARG A 68 -11.97 -11.03 -19.10
CA ARG A 68 -13.03 -11.96 -19.54
C ARG A 68 -14.25 -11.25 -20.12
N HIS A 69 -14.52 -10.03 -19.67
CA HIS A 69 -15.73 -9.29 -20.06
C HIS A 69 -15.43 -8.03 -20.87
N ASN A 70 -14.15 -7.73 -21.14
CA ASN A 70 -13.71 -6.55 -21.89
C ASN A 70 -14.27 -5.23 -21.31
N LEU A 71 -14.46 -5.19 -20.00
CA LEU A 71 -14.96 -4.01 -19.30
C LEU A 71 -13.82 -3.05 -19.00
N ARG A 72 -14.12 -1.76 -19.12
CA ARG A 72 -13.26 -0.69 -18.63
C ARG A 72 -13.52 -0.54 -17.13
N VAL A 73 -12.50 -0.85 -16.32
CA VAL A 73 -12.60 -0.89 -14.86
C VAL A 73 -11.79 0.26 -14.24
N LEU A 74 -12.39 0.98 -13.30
CA LEU A 74 -11.67 1.88 -12.40
C LEU A 74 -11.39 1.14 -11.10
N LEU A 75 -10.12 0.99 -10.72
CA LEU A 75 -9.71 0.45 -9.43
C LEU A 75 -9.23 1.60 -8.54
N SER A 76 -9.85 1.78 -7.37
CA SER A 76 -9.50 2.83 -6.40
C SER A 76 -9.11 2.23 -5.06
N GLU A 77 -7.99 2.66 -4.50
CA GLU A 77 -7.50 2.24 -3.16
C GLU A 77 -7.51 3.44 -2.22
N ALA A 78 -7.84 3.20 -0.94
CA ALA A 78 -7.89 4.25 0.08
C ALA A 78 -6.52 4.51 0.72
N ARG A 79 -5.66 3.47 0.72
CA ARG A 79 -4.28 3.54 1.19
C ARG A 79 -3.34 4.10 0.11
N ASP A 80 -2.13 4.42 0.53
CA ASP A 80 -1.03 4.83 -0.34
C ASP A 80 -0.31 3.64 -1.02
N HIS A 81 -0.70 2.40 -0.69
CA HIS A 81 -0.14 1.19 -1.28
C HIS A 81 -1.21 0.14 -1.63
N ILE A 82 -0.86 -0.78 -2.51
CA ILE A 82 -1.70 -1.93 -2.88
C ILE A 82 -1.43 -3.15 -2.01
N GLY A 83 -2.25 -4.19 -2.16
CA GLY A 83 -2.14 -5.46 -1.42
C GLY A 83 -3.14 -5.56 -0.27
N GLY A 84 -3.60 -4.42 0.25
CA GLY A 84 -4.57 -4.38 1.34
C GLY A 84 -3.99 -5.01 2.61
N ARG A 85 -4.59 -6.10 3.11
CA ARG A 85 -4.13 -6.79 4.33
C ARG A 85 -2.89 -7.67 4.12
N THR A 86 -2.33 -7.70 2.92
CA THR A 86 -1.15 -8.48 2.58
C THR A 86 -0.16 -7.56 1.88
N TRP A 87 0.85 -7.11 2.61
CA TRP A 87 1.90 -6.23 2.09
C TRP A 87 3.17 -6.41 2.90
N THR A 88 4.29 -5.97 2.33
CA THR A 88 5.61 -6.03 2.96
C THR A 88 6.12 -4.63 3.27
N ALA A 89 6.70 -4.49 4.46
CA ALA A 89 7.44 -3.29 4.86
C ALA A 89 8.94 -3.54 4.70
N LYS A 90 9.68 -2.50 4.31
CA LYS A 90 11.14 -2.54 4.23
C LYS A 90 11.76 -1.87 5.46
N VAL A 91 12.42 -2.67 6.29
CA VAL A 91 12.99 -2.21 7.55
C VAL A 91 14.41 -2.75 7.71
N LEU A 92 15.36 -1.87 8.02
CA LEU A 92 16.78 -2.22 8.18
C LEU A 92 17.39 -3.00 6.99
N GLY A 93 16.86 -2.79 5.77
CA GLY A 93 17.31 -3.48 4.56
C GLY A 93 16.61 -4.80 4.27
N GLU A 94 15.74 -5.27 5.17
CA GLU A 94 14.99 -6.53 5.04
C GLU A 94 13.51 -6.28 4.68
N GLU A 95 12.86 -7.29 4.11
CA GLU A 95 11.41 -7.29 3.85
C GLU A 95 10.67 -8.03 4.97
N LEU A 96 9.72 -7.34 5.61
CA LEU A 96 8.89 -7.87 6.69
C LEU A 96 7.45 -8.04 6.20
N GLU A 97 6.88 -9.23 6.35
CA GLU A 97 5.47 -9.49 6.09
C GLU A 97 4.59 -8.84 7.16
N MET A 98 3.68 -7.97 6.74
CA MET A 98 2.83 -7.17 7.64
C MET A 98 1.43 -7.76 7.83
N GLY A 99 1.12 -8.89 7.19
CA GLY A 99 -0.20 -9.52 7.26
C GLY A 99 -0.27 -10.87 6.54
N GLY A 100 -1.34 -11.11 5.78
CA GLY A 100 -1.51 -12.35 4.99
C GLY A 100 -2.49 -13.39 5.54
N THR A 101 -3.48 -13.00 6.35
CA THR A 101 -4.54 -13.90 6.88
C THR A 101 -5.94 -13.60 6.33
#